data_AF-A0A960EFC3-F1
#
_entry.id   AF-A0A960EFC3-F1
#
_cell.length_a   1.000
_cell.length_b   1.000
_cell.length_c   1.000
_cell.angle_alpha   90.00
_cell.angle_beta   90.00
_cell.angle_gamma   90.00
#
_symmetry.space_group_name_H-M   'P 1'
#
loop_
_entity.id
_entity.type
_entity.pdbx_description
1 polymer ?
#
loop_
_entity_poly.entity_id
_entity_poly.type
_entity_poly.pdbx_seq_one_letter_code
_entity_poly.pdbx_strand_id
1 'polypeptide(L)' 'MESAPIDLPHDLSDAEVRVLGCLVEKEATVPDSYPLTVNSLRTACNQSTSRDPVVSYDDHTVEQALAALRARG' A
#
# COMPACT_ATOMS: atom_id res chain seq x y z
N MET A 1 -5.35 8.62 23.69
CA MET A 1 -6.28 7.53 23.35
C MET A 1 -5.50 6.63 22.42
N GLU A 2 -4.73 5.72 23.02
CA GLU A 2 -3.86 4.78 22.30
C GLU A 2 -4.76 3.73 21.66
N SER A 3 -4.91 3.78 20.34
CA SER A 3 -5.65 2.77 19.59
C SER A 3 -4.96 1.42 19.75
N ALA A 4 -5.69 0.44 20.28
CA ALA A 4 -5.20 -0.93 20.46
C ALA A 4 -4.66 -1.51 19.14
N PRO A 5 -3.61 -2.37 19.19
CA PRO A 5 -3.11 -3.03 18.00
C PRO A 5 -4.22 -3.90 17.41
N ILE A 6 -4.51 -3.69 16.13
CA ILE A 6 -5.45 -4.53 15.39
C ILE A 6 -4.75 -5.86 15.16
N ASP A 7 -5.18 -6.90 15.87
CA ASP A 7 -4.75 -8.29 15.64
C ASP A 7 -5.43 -8.82 14.38
N LEU A 8 -4.85 -8.49 13.22
CA LEU A 8 -5.21 -9.12 11.95
C LEU A 8 -4.44 -10.43 11.84
N PRO A 9 -5.11 -11.55 11.46
CA PRO A 9 -4.37 -12.74 11.11
C PRO A 9 -3.46 -12.37 9.94
N HIS A 10 -2.16 -12.67 10.04
CA HIS A 10 -1.08 -12.33 9.09
C HIS A 10 -0.45 -10.94 9.31
N ASP A 11 0.65 -10.88 10.08
CA ASP A 11 1.50 -9.70 10.23
C ASP A 11 2.02 -9.24 8.85
N LEU A 12 1.36 -8.25 8.27
CA LEU A 12 1.86 -7.49 7.12
C LEU A 12 2.81 -6.41 7.66
N SER A 13 3.93 -6.22 6.98
CA SER A 13 4.80 -5.06 7.19
C SER A 13 4.07 -3.76 6.82
N ASP A 14 4.52 -2.64 7.37
CA ASP A 14 3.93 -1.32 7.08
C ASP A 14 3.87 -1.01 5.58
N ALA A 15 4.90 -1.45 4.83
CA ALA A 15 4.95 -1.30 3.38
C ALA A 15 3.90 -2.18 2.67
N GLU A 16 3.72 -3.43 3.09
CA GLU A 16 2.67 -4.32 2.58
C GLU A 16 1.27 -3.75 2.88
N VAL A 17 1.03 -3.27 4.09
CA VAL A 17 -0.23 -2.61 4.48
C VAL A 17 -0.49 -1.39 3.59
N ARG A 18 0.52 -0.55 3.40
CA ARG A 18 0.42 0.65 2.56
C ARG A 18 0.12 0.31 1.11
N VAL A 19 0.86 -0.63 0.52
CA VAL A 19 0.70 -1.05 -0.87
C VAL A 19 -0.69 -1.63 -1.09
N LEU A 20 -1.13 -2.53 -0.23
CA LEU A 20 -2.47 -3.14 -0.31
C LEU A 20 -3.56 -2.06 -0.19
N GLY A 21 -3.45 -1.16 0.79
CA GLY A 21 -4.39 -0.06 0.96
C GLY A 21 -4.47 0.86 -0.26
N CYS A 22 -3.33 1.16 -0.91
CA CYS A 22 -3.31 1.96 -2.13
C CYS A 22 -3.99 1.23 -3.30
N LEU A 23 -3.78 -0.09 -3.42
CA LEU A 23 -4.41 -0.90 -4.46
C LEU A 23 -5.94 -0.95 -4.27
N VAL A 24 -6.43 -1.09 -3.05
CA VAL A 24 -7.88 -1.07 -2.77
C VAL A 24 -8.47 0.31 -3.03
N GLU A 25 -7.83 1.37 -2.51
CA GLU A 25 -8.31 2.75 -2.65
C GLU A 25 -8.42 3.16 -4.13
N LYS A 26 -7.38 2.95 -4.92
CA LYS A 26 -7.36 3.44 -6.29
C LYS A 26 -8.22 2.59 -7.22
N GLU A 27 -8.47 1.31 -6.92
CA GLU A 27 -9.40 0.48 -7.70
C GLU A 27 -10.83 1.05 -7.57
N ALA A 28 -11.20 1.43 -6.34
CA ALA A 28 -12.51 2.00 -6.06
C ALA A 28 -12.66 3.45 -6.55
N THR A 29 -11.61 4.27 -6.48
CA THR A 29 -11.70 5.71 -6.73
C THR A 29 -11.26 6.14 -8.12
N VAL A 30 -10.39 5.37 -8.78
CA VAL A 30 -9.83 5.68 -10.10
C VAL A 30 -9.73 4.42 -10.97
N PRO A 31 -10.86 3.74 -11.27
CA PRO A 31 -10.86 2.45 -11.97
C PRO A 31 -10.24 2.52 -13.38
N ASP A 32 -10.32 3.67 -14.06
CA ASP A 32 -9.75 3.84 -15.41
C ASP A 32 -8.22 3.76 -15.43
N SER A 33 -7.57 3.96 -14.29
CA SER A 33 -6.11 3.85 -14.15
C SER A 33 -5.66 2.43 -13.75
N TYR A 34 -6.58 1.48 -13.64
CA TYR A 34 -6.26 0.09 -13.29
C TYR A 34 -5.99 -0.78 -14.51
N PRO A 35 -5.01 -1.70 -14.43
CA PRO A 35 -4.10 -1.91 -13.31
C PRO A 35 -3.01 -0.82 -13.20
N LEU A 36 -2.61 -0.46 -11.98
CA LEU A 36 -1.55 0.52 -11.74
C LEU A 36 -0.17 -0.01 -12.17
N THR A 37 0.66 0.89 -12.71
CA THR A 37 2.11 0.66 -12.84
C THR A 37 2.81 0.76 -11.49
N VAL A 38 4.03 0.21 -11.36
CA VAL A 38 4.85 0.32 -10.13
C VAL A 38 5.07 1.79 -9.75
N ASN A 39 5.38 2.65 -10.72
CA ASN A 39 5.59 4.07 -10.44
C ASN A 39 4.29 4.75 -9.95
N SER A 40 3.15 4.46 -10.58
CA SER A 40 1.85 4.98 -10.14
C SER A 40 1.50 4.51 -8.72
N LEU A 41 1.82 3.25 -8.38
CA LEU A 41 1.62 2.69 -7.06
C LEU A 41 2.56 3.31 -6.01
N ARG A 42 3.83 3.55 -6.34
CA ARG A 42 4.76 4.28 -5.47
C ARG A 42 4.28 5.71 -5.23
N THR A 43 3.86 6.41 -6.28
CA THR A 43 3.25 7.75 -6.14
C THR A 43 2.04 7.70 -5.22
N ALA A 44 1.17 6.68 -5.32
CA ALA A 44 0.04 6.49 -4.43
C ALA A 44 0.46 6.22 -2.97
N CYS A 45 1.50 5.41 -2.74
CA CYS A 45 2.01 5.10 -1.40
C CYS A 45 2.55 6.35 -0.68
N ASN A 46 3.20 7.23 -1.44
CA ASN A 46 3.89 8.42 -0.96
C ASN A 46 3.01 9.70 -1.04
N GLN A 47 1.69 9.58 -1.26
CA GLN A 47 0.82 10.75 -1.27
C GLN A 47 0.88 11.48 0.07
N SER A 48 0.91 12.81 0.04
CA SER A 48 0.87 13.64 1.24
C SER A 48 -0.53 13.76 1.84
N THR A 49 -1.56 13.34 1.11
CA THR A 49 -2.96 13.33 1.53
C THR A 49 -3.46 11.90 1.64
N SER A 50 -4.44 11.67 2.53
CA SER A 50 -5.03 10.35 2.76
C SER A 50 -4.01 9.27 3.16
N ARG A 51 -2.87 9.66 3.75
CA ARG A 51 -1.82 8.77 4.27
C ARG A 51 -1.44 9.20 5.67
N ASP A 52 -1.38 8.23 6.57
CA ASP A 52 -0.86 8.40 7.92
C ASP A 52 -0.08 7.13 8.32
N PRO A 53 1.25 7.20 8.56
CA PRO A 53 2.11 8.37 8.32
C PRO A 53 2.35 8.62 6.82
N VAL A 54 2.77 9.84 6.48
CA VAL A 54 3.35 10.14 5.17
C VAL A 54 4.72 9.45 5.07
N VAL A 55 4.97 8.76 3.95
CA VAL A 55 6.19 7.98 3.73
C VAL A 55 6.88 8.40 2.42
N SER A 56 8.10 7.92 2.22
CA SER A 56 8.87 8.11 0.99
C SER A 56 9.52 6.80 0.56
N TYR A 57 8.71 5.82 0.17
CA TYR A 57 9.21 4.56 -0.36
C TYR A 57 9.85 4.74 -1.74
N ASP A 58 10.89 3.96 -2.01
CA ASP A 58 11.48 3.80 -3.34
C ASP A 58 10.77 2.68 -4.12
N ASP A 59 11.11 2.52 -5.40
CA ASP A 59 10.49 1.50 -6.25
C ASP A 59 10.77 0.09 -5.71
N HIS A 60 11.99 -0.15 -5.20
CA HIS A 60 12.39 -1.46 -4.67
C HIS A 60 11.53 -1.91 -3.48
N THR A 61 11.28 -1.02 -2.52
CA THR A 61 10.42 -1.28 -1.36
C THR A 61 9.00 -1.65 -1.80
N VAL A 62 8.46 -0.90 -2.77
CA VAL A 62 7.10 -1.14 -3.29
C VAL A 62 7.03 -2.47 -4.05
N GLU A 63 8.04 -2.79 -4.86
CA GLU A 63 8.13 -4.06 -5.59
C GLU A 63 8.25 -5.25 -4.64
N GLN A 64 9.07 -5.16 -3.59
CA GLN A 64 9.22 -6.20 -2.59
C GLN A 64 7.91 -6.44 -1.82
N ALA A 65 7.24 -5.39 -1.38
CA ALA A 65 5.95 -5.49 -0.72
C ALA A 65 4.89 -6.11 -1.66
N LEU A 66 4.84 -5.68 -2.93
CA LEU A 66 3.93 -6.23 -3.91
C LEU A 66 4.21 -7.72 -4.19
N ALA A 67 5.48 -8.11 -4.28
CA ALA A 67 5.88 -9.51 -4.46
C ALA A 67 5.52 -10.37 -3.25
N ALA A 68 5.72 -9.86 -2.03
CA ALA A 68 5.36 -10.54 -0.80
C ALA A 68 3.84 -10.73 -0.67
N LEU A 69 3.04 -9.71 -1.02
CA LEU A 69 1.58 -9.81 -1.07
C LEU A 69 1.11 -10.86 -2.08
N ARG A 70 1.64 -10.84 -3.32
CA ARG A 70 1.30 -11.84 -4.36
C ARG A 70 1.67 -13.27 -3.96
N ALA A 71 2.72 -13.47 -3.18
CA ALA A 71 3.10 -14.78 -2.69
C ALA A 71 2.10 -15.33 -1.65
N ARG A 72 1.24 -14.47 -1.09
CA ARG A 72 0.23 -14.83 -0.07
C ARG A 72 -1.16 -15.10 -0.67
N GLY A 73 -1.45 -14.65 -1.90
CA GLY A 73 -2.72 -14.89 -2.61
C GLY A 73 -3.08 -13.77 -3.59
#